data_AF-A0A7C4NMI3-F1
#
_entry.id   AF-A0A7C4NMI3-F1
#
_cell.length_a   1.000
_cell.length_b   1.000
_cell.length_c   1.000
_cell.angle_alpha   90.00
_cell.angle_beta   90.00
_cell.angle_gamma   90.00
#
_symmetry.space_group_name_H-M   'P 1'
#
loop_
_entity.id
_entity.type
_entity.pdbx_description
1 polymer ?
#
loop_
_entity_poly.entity_id
_entity_poly.type
_entity_poly.pdbx_seq_one_letter_code
_entity_poly.pdbx_strand_id
1 'polypeptide(L)'
;MILFKSDREKFEDEIAKAINDRNKGNLEGAVNHYLKAYEIASRTTDPDVRKRSGEALFYALFYDALIKKTPEAFSKAAEACGKLESTHQLDIGIAVKPAAGDLARDLEIASMIFSLPKFDVDAVGSMDQSVASLYEKVGNRLLMEGSRRLIIEDILGIHEELNTIGLRLIGYSKVIEAFRLEADNPGRAVELYSEALSYLQQATPEVRNYVNSKLAKLAKATKCWVCHREIQGEDVNYLYLPASINTYILEKYGAEASHLISEGRIAVCRVCYTMVYNLSDALARKYYDMAIAMIREVEARLEARIRSLESKIIRLESKIPITFTK
;
A
#
# COMPACT_ATOMS: atom_id res chain seq x y z
N MET A 1 23.81 30.93 51.96
CA MET A 1 23.57 31.87 50.84
C MET A 1 23.28 31.04 49.60
N ILE A 2 22.00 30.82 49.28
CA ILE A 2 21.63 30.08 48.06
C ILE A 2 21.82 31.07 46.91
N LEU A 3 22.91 30.93 46.16
CA LEU A 3 23.10 31.67 44.91
C LEU A 3 22.03 31.18 43.93
N PHE A 4 20.93 31.92 43.84
CA PHE A 4 19.95 31.72 42.78
C PHE A 4 20.62 32.05 41.46
N LYS A 5 20.78 31.04 40.60
CA LYS A 5 21.27 31.24 39.23
C LYS A 5 20.40 32.29 38.52
N SER A 6 21.04 33.16 37.76
CA SER A 6 20.30 34.09 36.89
C SER A 6 19.52 33.33 35.83
N ASP A 7 18.47 33.92 35.26
CA ASP A 7 17.71 33.28 34.17
C ASP A 7 18.59 33.00 32.95
N ARG A 8 19.58 33.86 32.69
CA ARG A 8 20.59 33.64 31.66
C ARG A 8 21.44 32.40 31.94
N GLU A 9 21.94 32.22 33.16
CA GLU A 9 22.69 31.01 33.53
C GLU A 9 21.84 29.75 33.42
N LYS A 10 20.58 29.80 33.88
CA LYS A 10 19.67 28.65 33.76
C LYS A 10 19.40 28.31 32.29
N PHE A 11 19.20 29.32 31.45
CA PHE A 11 18.98 29.13 30.03
C PHE A 11 20.20 28.47 29.36
N GLU A 12 21.40 29.01 29.56
CA GLU A 12 22.62 28.45 28.98
C GLU A 12 22.92 27.03 29.50
N ASP A 13 22.64 26.76 30.78
CA ASP A 13 22.73 25.40 31.34
C ASP A 13 21.81 24.41 30.65
N GLU A 14 20.55 24.77 30.40
CA GLU A 14 19.59 23.90 29.72
C GLU A 14 19.94 23.72 28.24
N ILE A 15 20.42 24.77 27.55
CA ILE A 15 20.94 24.65 26.17
C ILE A 15 22.15 23.72 26.12
N ALA A 16 23.12 23.86 27.04
CA ALA A 16 24.30 23.00 27.09
C ALA A 16 23.95 21.53 27.35
N LYS A 17 22.99 21.27 28.25
CA LYS A 17 22.46 19.92 28.48
C LYS A 17 21.78 19.37 27.22
N ALA A 18 20.97 20.17 26.55
CA ALA A 18 20.28 19.76 25.32
C ALA A 18 21.27 19.35 24.21
N ILE A 19 22.32 20.15 24.00
CA ILE A 19 23.37 19.86 23.02
C ILE A 19 24.14 18.58 23.39
N ASN A 20 24.46 18.40 24.68
CA ASN A 20 25.14 17.20 25.16
C ASN A 20 24.30 15.93 24.92
N ASP A 21 23.01 15.98 25.24
CA ASP A 21 22.09 14.87 25.01
C ASP A 21 21.92 14.57 23.51
N ARG A 22 21.76 15.61 22.69
CA ARG A 22 21.74 15.48 21.22
C ARG A 22 22.99 14.76 20.71
N ASN A 23 24.18 15.20 21.11
CA ASN A 23 25.45 14.62 20.64
C ASN A 23 25.65 13.17 21.10
N LYS A 24 24.99 12.75 22.19
CA LYS A 24 24.95 11.36 22.66
C LYS A 24 23.87 10.52 21.99
N GLY A 25 23.06 11.11 21.11
CA GLY A 25 21.90 10.46 20.48
C GLY A 25 20.65 10.37 21.38
N ASN A 26 20.67 10.98 22.57
CA ASN A 26 19.51 11.06 23.46
C ASN A 26 18.58 12.21 23.03
N LEU A 27 17.87 12.00 21.91
CA LEU A 27 17.01 13.05 21.35
C LEU A 27 15.85 13.44 22.27
N GLU A 28 15.26 12.48 23.00
CA GLU A 28 14.19 12.77 23.97
C GLU A 28 14.68 13.69 25.10
N GLY A 29 15.88 13.42 25.63
CA GLY A 29 16.54 14.30 26.60
C GLY A 29 16.79 15.70 26.03
N ALA A 30 17.29 15.78 24.80
CA ALA A 30 17.51 17.04 24.10
C ALA A 30 16.21 17.86 23.95
N VAL A 31 15.12 17.23 23.51
CA VAL A 31 13.79 17.88 23.39
C VAL A 31 13.34 18.45 24.74
N ASN A 32 13.42 17.66 25.81
CA ASN A 32 13.02 18.10 27.15
C ASN A 32 13.83 19.32 27.63
N HIS A 33 15.14 19.33 27.38
CA HIS A 33 16.01 20.43 27.77
C HIS A 33 15.79 21.69 26.90
N TYR A 34 15.55 21.54 25.59
CA TYR A 34 15.19 22.68 24.73
C TYR A 34 13.84 23.29 25.11
N LEU A 35 12.84 22.48 25.48
CA LEU A 35 11.55 22.99 25.98
C LEU A 35 11.72 23.79 27.29
N LYS A 36 12.53 23.30 28.23
CA LYS A 36 12.85 24.05 29.45
C LYS A 36 13.56 25.36 29.15
N ALA A 37 14.52 25.36 28.21
CA ALA A 37 15.19 26.58 27.77
C ALA A 37 14.19 27.58 27.15
N TYR A 38 13.24 27.10 26.35
CA TYR A 38 12.15 27.92 25.81
C TYR A 38 11.25 28.51 26.91
N GLU A 39 10.87 27.73 27.93
CA GLU A 39 10.09 28.22 29.06
C GLU A 39 10.79 29.32 29.84
N ILE A 40 12.10 29.19 30.06
CA ILE A 40 12.92 30.23 30.71
C ILE A 40 12.96 31.48 29.83
N ALA A 41 13.29 31.33 28.54
CA ALA A 41 13.43 32.45 27.61
C ALA A 41 12.11 33.20 27.35
N SER A 42 10.97 32.51 27.37
CA SER A 42 9.66 33.15 27.16
C SER A 42 9.19 33.98 28.37
N ARG A 43 9.68 33.68 29.58
CA ARG A 43 9.25 34.34 30.83
C ARG A 43 10.24 35.36 31.37
N THR A 44 11.50 35.31 30.92
CA THR A 44 12.55 36.20 31.43
C THR A 44 12.36 37.65 30.99
N THR A 45 12.89 38.58 31.80
CA THR A 45 12.97 40.01 31.48
C THR A 45 14.25 40.38 30.71
N ASP A 46 15.22 39.47 30.62
CA ASP A 46 16.45 39.67 29.85
C ASP A 46 16.16 39.63 28.34
N PRO A 47 16.33 40.76 27.61
CA PRO A 47 16.03 40.83 26.18
C PRO A 47 16.92 39.91 25.33
N ASP A 48 18.17 39.65 25.76
CA ASP A 48 19.11 38.81 25.02
C ASP A 48 18.76 37.33 25.12
N VAL A 49 18.16 36.91 26.22
CA VAL A 49 17.64 35.54 26.39
C VAL A 49 16.27 35.43 25.70
N ARG A 50 15.41 36.43 25.86
CA ARG A 50 14.06 36.44 25.28
C ARG A 50 14.05 36.30 23.76
N LYS A 51 14.98 36.96 23.05
CA LYS A 51 15.11 36.85 21.58
C LYS A 51 15.46 35.43 21.10
N ARG A 52 16.06 34.60 21.96
CA ARG A 52 16.44 33.20 21.66
C ARG A 52 15.34 32.19 21.95
N SER A 53 14.17 32.62 22.45
CA SER A 53 13.04 31.73 22.73
C SER A 53 12.58 30.97 21.48
N GLY A 54 12.47 31.65 20.33
CA GLY A 54 12.09 31.02 19.06
C GLY A 54 13.06 29.91 18.63
N GLU A 55 14.37 30.16 18.79
CA GLU A 55 15.42 29.18 18.46
C GLU A 55 15.32 27.92 19.35
N ALA A 56 15.13 28.10 20.67
CA ALA A 56 14.96 26.98 21.59
C ALA A 56 13.70 26.15 21.28
N LEU A 57 12.59 26.81 20.95
CA LEU A 57 11.35 26.13 20.55
C LEU A 57 11.55 25.36 19.24
N PHE A 58 12.22 25.97 18.26
CA PHE A 58 12.53 25.31 17.00
C PHE A 58 13.33 24.03 17.23
N TYR A 59 14.42 24.06 18.00
CA TYR A 59 15.22 22.85 18.24
C TYR A 59 14.41 21.75 18.92
N ALA A 60 13.59 22.09 19.91
CA ALA A 60 12.69 21.12 20.55
C ALA A 60 11.78 20.43 19.53
N LEU A 61 11.12 21.20 18.66
CA LEU A 61 10.19 20.67 17.66
C LEU A 61 10.91 19.91 16.54
N PHE A 62 12.11 20.35 16.13
CA PHE A 62 12.92 19.68 15.15
C PHE A 62 13.32 18.27 15.61
N TYR A 63 13.90 18.13 16.81
CA TYR A 63 14.29 16.81 17.32
C TYR A 63 13.06 15.94 17.65
N ASP A 64 11.95 16.52 18.11
CA ASP A 64 10.69 15.80 18.27
C ASP A 64 10.16 15.24 16.93
N ALA A 65 10.29 16.01 15.84
CA ALA A 65 9.95 15.53 14.50
C ALA A 65 10.85 14.38 14.04
N LEU A 66 12.14 14.40 14.36
CA LEU A 66 13.06 13.30 14.05
C LEU A 66 12.73 12.01 14.83
N ILE A 67 12.24 12.14 16.06
CA ILE A 67 11.79 11.00 16.88
C ILE A 67 10.49 10.43 16.33
N LYS A 68 9.48 11.29 16.13
CA LYS A 68 8.12 10.87 15.77
C LYS A 68 7.97 10.47 14.32
N LYS A 69 8.71 11.14 13.42
CA LYS A 69 8.64 10.97 11.97
C LYS A 69 7.22 11.06 11.40
N THR A 70 6.41 11.98 11.94
CA THR A 70 5.04 12.22 11.46
C THR A 70 4.92 13.55 10.71
N PRO A 71 3.95 13.67 9.78
CA PRO A 71 3.72 14.90 9.02
C PRO A 71 3.51 16.14 9.90
N GLU A 72 2.75 15.98 10.98
CA GLU A 72 2.38 17.06 11.88
C GLU A 72 3.57 17.55 12.68
N ALA A 73 4.48 16.65 13.08
CA ALA A 73 5.67 17.02 13.81
C ALA A 73 6.63 17.83 12.91
N PHE A 74 6.86 17.38 11.67
CA PHE A 74 7.65 18.13 10.69
C PHE A 74 7.01 19.49 10.34
N SER A 75 5.68 19.54 10.17
CA SER A 75 4.96 20.79 9.89
C SER A 75 5.10 21.81 11.03
N LYS A 76 4.99 21.38 12.29
CA LYS A 76 5.21 22.25 13.45
C LYS A 76 6.66 22.75 13.54
N ALA A 77 7.63 21.89 13.25
CA ALA A 77 9.03 22.28 13.21
C ALA A 77 9.29 23.30 12.09
N ALA A 78 8.70 23.11 10.91
CA ALA A 78 8.78 24.06 9.80
C ALA A 78 8.20 25.42 10.18
N GLU A 79 7.01 25.46 10.79
CA GLU A 79 6.36 26.71 11.22
C GLU A 79 7.21 27.46 12.25
N ALA A 80 7.80 26.75 13.21
CA ALA A 80 8.69 27.35 14.20
C ALA A 80 9.98 27.88 13.56
N CYS A 81 10.56 27.14 12.62
CA CYS A 81 11.74 27.54 11.87
C CYS A 81 11.48 28.78 11.01
N GLY A 82 10.32 28.84 10.34
CA GLY A 82 9.91 29.95 9.47
C GLY A 82 9.63 31.26 10.20
N LYS A 83 9.50 31.24 11.54
CA LYS A 83 9.40 32.44 12.38
C LYS A 83 10.75 33.06 12.72
N LEU A 84 11.85 32.36 12.47
CA LEU A 84 13.21 32.88 12.65
C LEU A 84 13.61 33.74 11.44
N GLU A 85 14.64 34.56 11.61
CA GLU A 85 15.24 35.29 10.48
C GLU A 85 15.77 34.30 9.45
N SER A 86 15.42 34.47 8.16
CA SER A 86 15.68 33.47 7.12
C SER A 86 17.15 33.12 6.94
N THR A 87 18.04 34.06 7.22
CA THR A 87 19.51 33.92 7.13
C THR A 87 20.14 33.43 8.45
N HIS A 88 19.37 33.26 9.51
CA HIS A 88 19.86 32.79 10.81
C HIS A 88 20.41 31.37 10.67
N GLN A 89 21.65 31.16 11.10
CA GLN A 89 22.31 29.86 11.00
C GLN A 89 21.98 28.98 12.20
N LEU A 90 21.52 27.76 11.93
CA LEU A 90 21.09 26.81 12.95
C LEU A 90 22.10 25.68 13.11
N ASP A 91 22.37 25.28 14.36
CA ASP A 91 23.21 24.12 14.68
C ASP A 91 22.33 22.90 14.96
N ILE A 92 22.02 22.17 13.90
CA ILE A 92 21.22 20.94 13.97
C ILE A 92 22.08 19.67 14.10
N GLY A 93 23.36 19.79 14.44
CA GLY A 93 24.26 18.65 14.61
C GLY A 93 24.81 18.07 13.30
N ILE A 94 24.75 18.82 12.20
CA ILE A 94 25.43 18.50 10.93
C ILE A 94 26.61 19.47 10.70
N ALA A 95 27.54 19.11 9.81
CA ALA A 95 28.77 19.87 9.59
C ALA A 95 28.53 21.30 9.09
N VAL A 96 27.50 21.51 8.26
CA VAL A 96 27.12 22.81 7.70
C VAL A 96 25.97 23.37 8.53
N LYS A 97 26.06 24.62 8.99
CA LYS A 97 24.94 25.27 9.70
C LYS A 97 23.96 25.84 8.66
N PRO A 98 22.79 25.22 8.44
CA PRO A 98 21.86 25.72 7.44
C PRO A 98 21.20 27.04 7.88
N ALA A 99 20.81 27.82 6.88
CA ALA A 99 19.95 28.98 7.09
C ALA A 99 18.53 28.52 7.45
N ALA A 100 17.88 29.22 8.38
CA ALA A 100 16.55 28.87 8.86
C ALA A 100 15.50 28.83 7.74
N GLY A 101 15.61 29.69 6.73
CA GLY A 101 14.72 29.69 5.57
C GLY A 101 14.82 28.41 4.74
N ASP A 102 16.03 27.93 4.47
CA ASP A 102 16.25 26.71 3.70
C ASP A 102 15.82 25.47 4.47
N LEU A 103 16.07 25.45 5.77
CA LEU A 103 15.68 24.35 6.64
C LEU A 103 14.17 24.28 6.87
N ALA A 104 13.49 25.42 7.00
CA ALA A 104 12.03 25.47 7.08
C ALA A 104 11.41 24.84 5.83
N ARG A 105 11.92 25.19 4.64
CA ARG A 105 11.48 24.60 3.36
C ARG A 105 11.72 23.07 3.31
N ASP A 106 12.86 22.59 3.80
CA ASP A 106 13.13 21.15 3.85
C ASP A 106 12.23 20.40 4.83
N LEU A 107 11.87 21.02 5.95
CA LEU A 107 10.91 20.45 6.92
C LEU A 107 9.49 20.41 6.36
N GLU A 108 9.07 21.40 5.57
CA GLU A 108 7.80 21.35 4.84
C GLU A 108 7.79 20.20 3.83
N ILE A 109 8.88 20.03 3.08
CA ILE A 109 9.02 18.93 2.12
C ILE A 109 8.98 17.57 2.85
N ALA A 110 9.70 17.44 3.97
CA ALA A 110 9.65 16.25 4.80
C ALA A 110 8.22 15.96 5.28
N SER A 111 7.50 16.97 5.78
CA SER A 111 6.09 16.82 6.18
C SER A 111 5.22 16.26 5.05
N MET A 112 5.38 16.78 3.83
CA MET A 112 4.66 16.28 2.65
C MET A 112 5.02 14.83 2.33
N ILE A 113 6.31 14.47 2.31
CA ILE A 113 6.76 13.09 2.03
C ILE A 113 6.20 12.12 3.07
N PHE A 114 6.31 12.43 4.37
CA PHE A 114 5.83 11.58 5.44
C PHE A 114 4.29 11.49 5.52
N SER A 115 3.56 12.37 4.83
CA SER A 115 2.10 12.31 4.74
C SER A 115 1.58 11.28 3.76
N LEU A 116 2.47 10.76 2.89
CA LEU A 116 2.10 9.79 1.88
C LEU A 116 2.00 8.40 2.51
N PRO A 117 0.92 7.64 2.22
CA PRO A 117 0.89 6.23 2.57
C PRO A 117 2.00 5.50 1.82
N LYS A 118 2.60 4.45 2.39
CA LYS A 118 3.64 3.68 1.70
C LYS A 118 3.08 3.07 0.40
N PHE A 119 3.78 3.25 -0.72
CA PHE A 119 3.43 2.59 -1.97
C PHE A 119 3.80 1.10 -1.91
N ASP A 120 2.86 0.24 -2.27
CA ASP A 120 3.04 -1.20 -2.37
C ASP A 120 2.18 -1.73 -3.54
N VAL A 121 2.79 -2.51 -4.43
CA VAL A 121 2.13 -3.06 -5.63
C VAL A 121 0.97 -3.98 -5.27
N ASP A 122 1.07 -4.69 -4.14
CA ASP A 122 0.02 -5.61 -3.67
C ASP A 122 -1.16 -4.84 -3.06
N ALA A 123 -0.91 -3.63 -2.56
CA ALA A 123 -1.93 -2.79 -1.93
C ALA A 123 -2.60 -1.81 -2.91
N VAL A 124 -2.16 -1.71 -4.17
CA VAL A 124 -2.70 -0.74 -5.16
C VAL A 124 -4.21 -0.82 -5.27
N GLY A 125 -4.79 -2.02 -5.25
CA GLY A 125 -6.24 -2.20 -5.37
C GLY A 125 -7.06 -1.68 -4.18
N SER A 126 -6.42 -1.37 -3.06
CA SER A 126 -7.05 -0.73 -1.89
C SER A 126 -6.90 0.79 -1.88
N MET A 127 -6.05 1.35 -2.76
CA MET A 127 -5.79 2.79 -2.82
C MET A 127 -6.87 3.49 -3.65
N ASP A 128 -7.43 4.57 -3.10
CA ASP A 128 -8.48 5.34 -3.77
C ASP A 128 -7.93 6.58 -4.50
N GLN A 129 -8.84 7.37 -5.07
CA GLN A 129 -8.51 8.57 -5.83
C GLN A 129 -7.90 9.65 -4.92
N SER A 130 -8.25 9.68 -3.63
CA SER A 130 -7.67 10.66 -2.70
C SER A 130 -6.18 10.41 -2.51
N VAL A 131 -5.77 9.14 -2.45
CA VAL A 131 -4.37 8.73 -2.39
C VAL A 131 -3.64 9.10 -3.68
N ALA A 132 -4.21 8.79 -4.85
CA ALA A 132 -3.62 9.16 -6.15
C ALA A 132 -3.40 10.68 -6.29
N SER A 133 -4.41 11.48 -5.92
CA SER A 133 -4.32 12.94 -5.95
C SER A 133 -3.27 13.48 -4.97
N LEU A 134 -3.10 12.83 -3.81
CA LEU A 134 -2.08 13.23 -2.84
C LEU A 134 -0.66 12.96 -3.38
N TYR A 135 -0.44 11.78 -3.97
CA TYR A 135 0.81 11.45 -4.66
C TYR A 135 1.16 12.44 -5.75
N GLU A 136 0.19 12.78 -6.61
CA GLU A 136 0.38 13.75 -7.70
C GLU A 136 0.70 15.15 -7.17
N LYS A 137 -0.04 15.60 -6.14
CA LYS A 137 0.19 16.91 -5.51
C LYS A 137 1.59 17.01 -4.92
N VAL A 138 2.02 16.03 -4.13
CA VAL A 138 3.36 16.03 -3.53
C VAL A 138 4.41 15.89 -4.63
N GLY A 139 4.22 14.97 -5.58
CA GLY A 139 5.14 14.76 -6.70
C GLY A 139 5.40 16.04 -7.51
N ASN A 140 4.34 16.76 -7.89
CA ASN A 140 4.45 18.04 -8.59
C ASN A 140 5.22 19.09 -7.76
N ARG A 141 4.97 19.16 -6.45
CA ARG A 141 5.71 20.08 -5.58
C ARG A 141 7.20 19.76 -5.55
N LEU A 142 7.58 18.48 -5.50
CA LEU A 142 8.98 18.05 -5.51
C LEU A 142 9.65 18.28 -6.87
N LEU A 143 8.93 18.12 -7.99
CA LEU A 143 9.46 18.46 -9.31
C LEU A 143 9.87 19.94 -9.41
N MET A 144 9.10 20.84 -8.79
CA MET A 144 9.44 22.26 -8.75
C MET A 144 10.73 22.58 -7.97
N GLU A 145 11.21 21.66 -7.12
CA GLU A 145 12.48 21.79 -6.41
C GLU A 145 13.70 21.42 -7.28
N GLY A 146 13.48 20.74 -8.41
CA GLY A 146 14.55 20.32 -9.32
C GLY A 146 15.45 19.22 -8.73
N SER A 147 16.74 19.22 -9.11
CA SER A 147 17.74 18.25 -8.66
C SER A 147 18.30 18.53 -7.25
N ARG A 148 17.65 19.43 -6.50
CA ARG A 148 18.03 19.71 -5.11
C ARG A 148 17.89 18.45 -4.26
N ARG A 149 18.76 18.32 -3.26
CA ARG A 149 18.62 17.36 -2.15
C ARG A 149 18.28 18.10 -0.85
N LEU A 150 17.72 17.36 0.10
CA LEU A 150 17.45 17.90 1.43
C LEU A 150 18.78 18.11 2.16
N ILE A 151 18.89 19.22 2.88
CA ILE A 151 20.02 19.50 3.79
C ILE A 151 20.10 18.41 4.87
N ILE A 152 18.95 17.89 5.27
CA ILE A 152 18.79 16.85 6.29
C ILE A 152 18.67 15.43 5.69
N GLU A 153 19.18 15.21 4.47
CA GLU A 153 19.08 13.92 3.77
C GLU A 153 19.59 12.74 4.61
N ASP A 154 20.76 12.88 5.23
CA ASP A 154 21.37 11.81 6.04
C ASP A 154 20.58 11.51 7.31
N ILE A 155 19.97 12.54 7.91
CA ILE A 155 19.16 12.39 9.12
C ILE A 155 17.86 11.64 8.79
N LEU A 156 17.26 11.93 7.63
CA LEU A 156 16.00 11.34 7.19
C LEU A 156 16.16 10.01 6.43
N GLY A 157 17.37 9.72 5.93
CA GLY A 157 17.63 8.59 5.04
C GLY A 157 17.05 8.82 3.63
N ILE A 158 16.95 10.07 3.18
CA ILE A 158 16.40 10.46 1.88
C ILE A 158 17.51 11.09 1.04
N HIS A 159 18.35 10.25 0.43
CA HIS A 159 19.55 10.66 -0.31
C HIS A 159 19.30 10.94 -1.80
N GLU A 160 18.07 10.74 -2.25
CA GLU A 160 17.69 10.90 -3.65
C GLU A 160 17.35 12.37 -3.96
N GLU A 161 17.59 12.78 -5.21
CA GLU A 161 17.18 14.11 -5.68
C GLU A 161 15.65 14.25 -5.64
N LEU A 162 15.17 15.44 -5.25
CA LEU A 162 13.76 15.69 -5.06
C LEU A 162 12.95 15.52 -6.36
N ASN A 163 13.50 15.89 -7.51
CA ASN A 163 12.89 15.60 -8.81
C ASN A 163 12.65 14.10 -9.04
N THR A 164 13.59 13.25 -8.64
CA THR A 164 13.57 11.81 -8.87
C THR A 164 12.53 11.15 -7.98
N ILE A 165 12.41 11.61 -6.74
CA ILE A 165 11.31 11.25 -5.85
C ILE A 165 9.99 11.74 -6.48
N GLY A 166 9.93 13.01 -6.91
CA GLY A 166 8.74 13.61 -7.50
C GLY A 166 8.18 12.87 -8.72
N LEU A 167 9.04 12.50 -9.67
CA LEU A 167 8.68 11.69 -10.83
C LEU A 167 8.07 10.36 -10.37
N ARG A 168 8.70 9.67 -9.41
CA ARG A 168 8.21 8.39 -8.90
C ARG A 168 6.83 8.50 -8.26
N LEU A 169 6.60 9.55 -7.48
CA LEU A 169 5.29 9.80 -6.86
C LEU A 169 4.19 10.05 -7.90
N ILE A 170 4.49 10.80 -8.96
CA ILE A 170 3.55 10.99 -10.08
C ILE A 170 3.29 9.66 -10.78
N GLY A 171 4.34 8.85 -11.00
CA GLY A 171 4.20 7.50 -11.54
C GLY A 171 3.28 6.62 -10.69
N TYR A 172 3.41 6.65 -9.36
CA TYR A 172 2.53 5.93 -8.44
C TYR A 172 1.08 6.40 -8.52
N SER A 173 0.84 7.71 -8.62
CA SER A 173 -0.50 8.26 -8.85
C SER A 173 -1.13 7.65 -10.11
N LYS A 174 -0.42 7.67 -11.24
CA LYS A 174 -0.91 7.10 -12.51
C LYS A 174 -1.15 5.59 -12.44
N VAL A 175 -0.34 4.84 -11.69
CA VAL A 175 -0.58 3.40 -11.43
C VAL A 175 -1.90 3.18 -10.68
N ILE A 176 -2.18 3.97 -9.65
CA ILE A 176 -3.41 3.85 -8.85
C ILE A 176 -4.63 4.20 -9.72
N GLU A 177 -4.56 5.28 -10.51
CA GLU A 177 -5.62 5.67 -11.44
C GLU A 177 -5.87 4.61 -12.50
N ALA A 178 -4.81 4.07 -13.10
CA ALA A 178 -4.89 3.03 -14.12
C ALA A 178 -5.56 1.76 -13.59
N PHE A 179 -5.19 1.32 -12.39
CA PHE A 179 -5.73 0.10 -11.77
C PHE A 179 -7.26 0.14 -11.67
N ARG A 180 -7.81 1.31 -11.30
CA ARG A 180 -9.26 1.49 -11.15
C ARG A 180 -10.02 1.43 -12.47
N LEU A 181 -9.34 1.68 -13.59
CA LEU A 181 -9.93 1.70 -14.92
C LEU A 181 -9.75 0.39 -15.69
N GLU A 182 -9.02 -0.60 -15.15
CA GLU A 182 -8.71 -1.86 -15.86
C GLU A 182 -9.97 -2.57 -16.38
N ALA A 183 -11.01 -2.65 -15.55
CA ALA A 183 -12.26 -3.33 -15.89
C ALA A 183 -13.18 -2.48 -16.77
N ASP A 184 -13.27 -1.18 -16.49
CA ASP A 184 -14.26 -0.29 -17.11
C ASP A 184 -13.77 0.33 -18.42
N ASN A 185 -12.47 0.66 -18.49
CA ASN A 185 -11.84 1.27 -19.65
C ASN A 185 -10.37 0.82 -19.77
N PRO A 186 -10.12 -0.42 -20.25
CA PRO A 186 -8.77 -0.97 -20.38
C PRO A 186 -7.88 -0.15 -21.31
N GLY A 187 -8.44 0.49 -22.35
CA GLY A 187 -7.70 1.39 -23.23
C GLY A 187 -7.11 2.58 -22.47
N ARG A 188 -7.93 3.27 -21.68
CA ARG A 188 -7.46 4.38 -20.83
C ARG A 188 -6.49 3.89 -19.74
N ALA A 189 -6.70 2.70 -19.19
CA ALA A 189 -5.75 2.10 -18.25
C ALA A 189 -4.37 1.87 -18.88
N VAL A 190 -4.30 1.42 -20.14
CA VAL A 190 -3.04 1.26 -20.89
C VAL A 190 -2.32 2.60 -21.07
N GLU A 191 -3.05 3.66 -21.42
CA GLU A 191 -2.48 5.01 -21.55
C GLU A 191 -1.84 5.47 -20.23
N LEU A 192 -2.56 5.34 -19.11
CA LEU A 192 -2.09 5.74 -17.79
C LEU A 192 -0.92 4.88 -17.30
N TYR A 193 -0.94 3.57 -17.53
CA TYR A 193 0.20 2.71 -17.21
C TYR A 193 1.44 3.03 -18.05
N SER A 194 1.25 3.39 -19.32
CA SER A 194 2.34 3.81 -20.22
C SER A 194 2.93 5.14 -19.77
N GLU A 195 2.08 6.08 -19.39
CA GLU A 195 2.49 7.35 -18.77
C GLU A 195 3.25 7.11 -17.46
N ALA A 196 2.73 6.24 -16.58
CA ALA A 196 3.39 5.87 -15.33
C ALA A 196 4.80 5.32 -15.56
N LEU A 197 4.98 4.44 -16.56
CA LEU A 197 6.27 3.84 -16.87
C LEU A 197 7.33 4.89 -17.26
N SER A 198 6.91 5.97 -17.93
CA SER A 198 7.82 7.08 -18.29
C SER A 198 8.40 7.79 -17.06
N TYR A 199 7.62 7.88 -15.98
CA TYR A 199 8.04 8.47 -14.72
C TYR A 199 8.79 7.49 -13.81
N LEU A 200 8.50 6.19 -13.92
CA LEU A 200 9.02 5.14 -13.04
C LEU A 200 10.35 4.53 -13.52
N GLN A 201 11.09 5.21 -14.40
CA GLN A 201 12.38 4.71 -14.93
C GLN A 201 13.37 4.35 -13.82
N GLN A 202 13.42 5.14 -12.75
CA GLN A 202 14.29 4.96 -11.58
C GLN A 202 13.60 4.24 -10.40
N ALA A 203 12.36 3.75 -10.59
CA ALA A 203 11.68 2.98 -9.55
C ALA A 203 12.30 1.57 -9.39
N THR A 204 11.93 0.89 -8.31
CA THR A 204 12.38 -0.48 -8.05
C THR A 204 11.99 -1.42 -9.21
N PRO A 205 12.76 -2.48 -9.48
CA PRO A 205 12.43 -3.46 -10.51
C PRO A 205 11.03 -4.07 -10.32
N GLU A 206 10.62 -4.27 -9.07
CA GLU A 206 9.31 -4.78 -8.69
C GLU A 206 8.16 -3.93 -9.26
N VAL A 207 8.19 -2.62 -9.01
CA VAL A 207 7.16 -1.69 -9.52
C VAL A 207 7.15 -1.68 -11.06
N ARG A 208 8.33 -1.62 -11.69
CA ARG A 208 8.42 -1.61 -13.16
C ARG A 208 7.89 -2.90 -13.77
N ASN A 209 8.21 -4.06 -13.17
CA ASN A 209 7.72 -5.36 -13.62
C ASN A 209 6.20 -5.48 -13.45
N TYR A 210 5.66 -4.96 -12.35
CA TYR A 210 4.21 -4.89 -12.14
C TYR A 210 3.53 -4.11 -13.27
N VAL A 211 3.99 -2.88 -13.55
CA VAL A 211 3.41 -2.03 -14.61
C VAL A 211 3.56 -2.68 -15.99
N ASN A 212 4.73 -3.24 -16.31
CA ASN A 212 4.95 -3.95 -17.57
C ASN A 212 4.04 -5.18 -17.72
N SER A 213 3.83 -5.94 -16.64
CA SER A 213 2.90 -7.08 -16.65
C SER A 213 1.46 -6.62 -16.87
N LYS A 214 1.05 -5.49 -16.29
CA LYS A 214 -0.30 -4.93 -16.52
C LYS A 214 -0.47 -4.48 -17.95
N LEU A 215 0.49 -3.75 -18.52
CA LEU A 215 0.50 -3.33 -19.92
C LEU A 215 0.42 -4.53 -20.87
N ALA A 216 1.22 -5.57 -20.65
CA ALA A 216 1.25 -6.76 -21.50
C ALA A 216 -0.10 -7.49 -21.56
N LYS A 217 -0.89 -7.44 -20.48
CA LYS A 217 -2.22 -8.05 -20.39
C LYS A 217 -3.32 -7.13 -20.94
N LEU A 218 -3.31 -5.86 -20.53
CA LEU A 218 -4.34 -4.88 -20.88
C LEU A 218 -4.27 -4.42 -22.34
N ALA A 219 -3.09 -4.41 -22.95
CA ALA A 219 -2.93 -4.03 -24.36
C ALA A 219 -3.45 -5.08 -25.34
N LYS A 220 -3.68 -6.33 -24.89
CA LYS A 220 -4.19 -7.39 -25.76
C LYS A 220 -5.68 -7.24 -26.00
N ALA A 221 -6.07 -7.28 -27.26
CA ALA A 221 -7.45 -7.28 -27.71
C ALA A 221 -7.76 -8.57 -28.47
N THR A 222 -9.00 -9.04 -28.35
CA THR A 222 -9.50 -10.24 -29.02
C THR A 222 -11.02 -10.15 -29.21
N LYS A 223 -11.63 -11.23 -29.72
CA LYS A 223 -13.08 -11.43 -29.73
C LYS A 223 -13.45 -12.56 -28.79
N CYS A 224 -14.65 -12.52 -28.22
CA CYS A 224 -15.17 -13.66 -27.47
C CYS A 224 -15.57 -14.78 -28.44
N TRP A 225 -15.12 -16.00 -28.19
CA TRP A 225 -15.51 -17.18 -28.96
C TRP A 225 -17.02 -17.41 -28.97
N VAL A 226 -17.70 -17.07 -27.86
CA VAL A 226 -19.13 -17.37 -27.66
C VAL A 226 -20.02 -16.28 -28.26
N CYS A 227 -19.75 -15.01 -27.99
CA CYS A 227 -20.62 -13.90 -28.38
C CYS A 227 -20.08 -13.04 -29.53
N HIS A 228 -18.87 -13.34 -30.02
CA HIS A 228 -18.18 -12.64 -31.12
C HIS A 228 -17.95 -11.13 -30.95
N ARG A 229 -18.25 -10.56 -29.78
CA ARG A 229 -17.94 -9.17 -29.44
C ARG A 229 -16.45 -9.00 -29.21
N GLU A 230 -15.93 -7.82 -29.53
CA GLU A 230 -14.56 -7.42 -29.24
C GLU A 230 -14.39 -7.12 -27.75
N ILE A 231 -13.27 -7.57 -27.17
CA ILE A 231 -12.90 -7.34 -25.77
C ILE A 231 -11.40 -7.06 -25.70
N GLN A 232 -11.00 -6.19 -24.78
CA GLN A 232 -9.62 -5.86 -24.48
C GLN A 232 -9.30 -6.18 -23.01
N GLY A 233 -8.10 -6.67 -22.76
CA GLY A 233 -7.58 -6.96 -21.42
C GLY A 233 -7.64 -8.43 -21.05
N GLU A 234 -6.55 -9.15 -21.34
CA GLU A 234 -6.36 -10.54 -20.92
C GLU A 234 -6.30 -10.64 -19.39
N ASP A 235 -6.90 -11.67 -18.82
CA ASP A 235 -7.06 -11.92 -17.38
C ASP A 235 -7.88 -10.86 -16.61
N VAL A 236 -8.35 -9.81 -17.30
CA VAL A 236 -9.19 -8.76 -16.71
C VAL A 236 -10.62 -8.89 -17.22
N ASN A 237 -10.79 -8.76 -18.54
CA ASN A 237 -12.09 -8.74 -19.21
C ASN A 237 -12.35 -10.00 -20.04
N TYR A 238 -11.31 -10.77 -20.37
CA TYR A 238 -11.42 -12.08 -20.98
C TYR A 238 -10.35 -13.04 -20.47
N LEU A 239 -10.60 -14.34 -20.62
CA LEU A 239 -9.67 -15.40 -20.25
C LEU A 239 -9.69 -16.53 -21.28
N TYR A 240 -8.64 -17.33 -21.31
CA TYR A 240 -8.55 -18.52 -22.16
C TYR A 240 -9.06 -19.76 -21.41
N LEU A 241 -10.13 -20.37 -21.92
CA LEU A 241 -10.73 -21.59 -21.36
C LEU A 241 -10.36 -22.82 -22.19
N PRO A 242 -10.09 -23.97 -21.55
CA PRO A 242 -9.81 -25.21 -22.28
C PRO A 242 -11.02 -25.62 -23.12
N ALA A 243 -10.76 -26.04 -24.36
CA ALA A 243 -11.78 -26.53 -25.27
C ALA A 243 -11.29 -27.75 -26.06
N SER A 244 -12.21 -28.63 -26.45
CA SER A 244 -11.90 -29.71 -27.40
C SER A 244 -11.90 -29.12 -28.81
N ILE A 245 -10.72 -28.75 -29.30
CA ILE A 245 -10.54 -28.14 -30.62
C ILE A 245 -10.04 -29.22 -31.59
N ASN A 246 -10.86 -29.55 -32.58
CA ASN A 246 -10.51 -30.53 -33.61
C ASN A 246 -9.71 -29.89 -34.77
N THR A 247 -9.14 -30.73 -35.63
CA THR A 247 -8.31 -30.30 -36.78
C THR A 247 -9.06 -29.33 -37.70
N TYR A 248 -10.34 -29.56 -37.97
CA TYR A 248 -11.15 -28.68 -38.81
C TYR A 248 -11.23 -27.24 -38.27
N ILE A 249 -11.43 -27.06 -36.96
CA ILE A 249 -11.48 -25.72 -36.35
C ILE A 249 -10.10 -25.06 -36.36
N LEU A 250 -9.02 -25.81 -36.10
CA LEU A 250 -7.66 -25.30 -36.17
C LEU A 250 -7.27 -24.85 -37.58
N GLU A 251 -7.59 -25.63 -38.60
CA GLU A 251 -7.30 -25.28 -40.00
C GLU A 251 -8.10 -24.07 -40.47
N LYS A 252 -9.38 -23.98 -40.06
CA LYS A 252 -10.28 -22.92 -40.49
C LYS A 252 -10.07 -21.59 -39.77
N TYR A 253 -9.70 -21.62 -38.49
CA TYR A 253 -9.63 -20.41 -37.65
C TYR A 253 -8.25 -20.19 -37.01
N GLY A 254 -7.37 -21.19 -36.95
CA GLY A 254 -6.10 -21.09 -36.22
C GLY A 254 -5.13 -20.06 -36.80
N ALA A 255 -5.12 -19.86 -38.13
CA ALA A 255 -4.27 -18.87 -38.79
C ALA A 255 -4.85 -17.45 -38.76
N GLU A 256 -6.16 -17.30 -38.92
CA GLU A 256 -6.83 -15.99 -38.97
C GLU A 256 -7.18 -15.44 -37.56
N ALA A 257 -7.16 -16.31 -36.55
CA ALA A 257 -7.69 -16.03 -35.22
C ALA A 257 -6.78 -16.56 -34.10
N SER A 258 -5.46 -16.40 -34.23
CA SER A 258 -4.48 -16.82 -33.22
C SER A 258 -4.68 -16.16 -31.84
N HIS A 259 -5.37 -15.02 -31.80
CA HIS A 259 -5.78 -14.32 -30.58
C HIS A 259 -7.09 -14.86 -29.98
N LEU A 260 -7.81 -15.72 -30.71
CA LEU A 260 -9.04 -16.39 -30.27
C LEU A 260 -8.76 -17.83 -29.81
N ILE A 261 -7.75 -18.50 -30.39
CA ILE A 261 -7.35 -19.86 -30.04
C ILE A 261 -5.87 -19.86 -29.64
N SER A 262 -5.57 -20.29 -28.41
CA SER A 262 -4.20 -20.41 -27.91
C SER A 262 -4.04 -21.72 -27.14
N GLU A 263 -3.08 -22.56 -27.52
CA GLU A 263 -2.72 -23.79 -26.79
C GLU A 263 -3.90 -24.73 -26.42
N GLY A 264 -4.84 -24.94 -27.36
CA GLY A 264 -6.03 -25.76 -27.10
C GLY A 264 -7.08 -25.08 -26.21
N ARG A 265 -6.98 -23.76 -26.05
CA ARG A 265 -7.92 -22.92 -25.31
C ARG A 265 -8.55 -21.88 -26.22
N ILE A 266 -9.73 -21.41 -25.84
CA ILE A 266 -10.48 -20.37 -26.55
C ILE A 266 -10.63 -19.12 -25.67
N ALA A 267 -10.54 -17.94 -26.28
CA ALA A 267 -10.79 -16.67 -25.60
C ALA A 267 -12.28 -16.50 -25.31
N VAL A 268 -12.63 -16.30 -24.04
CA VAL A 268 -14.02 -16.11 -23.59
C VAL A 268 -14.09 -14.85 -22.74
N CYS A 269 -15.02 -13.96 -23.07
CA CYS A 269 -15.23 -12.76 -22.24
C CYS A 269 -15.75 -13.14 -20.86
N ARG A 270 -15.45 -12.30 -19.87
CA ARG A 270 -15.81 -12.53 -18.49
C ARG A 270 -17.32 -12.72 -18.30
N VAL A 271 -18.15 -12.05 -19.09
CA VAL A 271 -19.62 -12.21 -19.06
C VAL A 271 -20.05 -13.61 -19.52
N CYS A 272 -19.55 -14.08 -20.66
CA CYS A 272 -19.88 -15.42 -21.16
C CYS A 272 -19.33 -16.50 -20.22
N TYR A 273 -18.13 -16.29 -19.69
CA TYR A 273 -17.54 -17.17 -18.68
C TYR A 273 -18.38 -17.25 -17.42
N THR A 274 -18.74 -16.10 -16.80
CA THR A 274 -19.51 -16.09 -15.55
C THR A 274 -20.92 -16.64 -15.73
N MET A 275 -21.54 -16.41 -16.88
CA MET A 275 -22.83 -17.03 -17.22
C MET A 275 -22.75 -18.56 -17.23
N VAL A 276 -21.76 -19.14 -17.93
CA VAL A 276 -21.55 -20.59 -18.01
C VAL A 276 -21.18 -21.16 -16.63
N TYR A 277 -20.30 -20.46 -15.91
CA TYR A 277 -19.88 -20.85 -14.57
C TYR A 277 -21.06 -20.91 -13.59
N ASN A 278 -21.88 -19.86 -13.53
CA ASN A 278 -23.02 -19.78 -12.62
C ASN A 278 -24.08 -20.83 -12.93
N LEU A 279 -24.34 -21.11 -14.22
CA LEU A 279 -25.25 -22.18 -14.62
C LEU A 279 -24.71 -23.56 -14.22
N SER A 280 -23.41 -23.78 -14.42
CA SER A 280 -22.75 -25.03 -14.08
C SER A 280 -22.76 -25.27 -12.56
N ASP A 281 -22.48 -24.24 -11.75
CA ASP A 281 -22.56 -24.31 -10.28
C ASP A 281 -23.98 -24.62 -9.80
N ALA A 282 -24.99 -23.97 -10.39
CA ALA A 282 -26.39 -24.22 -10.06
C ALA A 282 -26.82 -25.67 -10.38
N LEU A 283 -26.39 -26.21 -11.53
CA LEU A 283 -26.66 -27.60 -11.89
C LEU A 283 -25.92 -28.59 -10.99
N ALA A 284 -24.65 -28.33 -10.68
CA ALA A 284 -23.85 -29.18 -9.80
C ALA A 284 -24.47 -29.29 -8.41
N ARG A 285 -24.90 -28.17 -7.81
CA ARG A 285 -25.63 -28.17 -6.54
C ARG A 285 -26.91 -28.98 -6.59
N LYS A 286 -27.71 -28.81 -7.66
CA LYS A 286 -28.95 -29.57 -7.84
C LYS A 286 -28.69 -31.08 -7.89
N TYR A 287 -27.70 -31.52 -8.66
CA TYR A 287 -27.37 -32.95 -8.75
C TYR A 287 -26.78 -33.48 -7.44
N TYR A 288 -25.99 -32.69 -6.73
CA TYR A 288 -25.49 -33.04 -5.41
C TYR A 288 -26.64 -33.27 -4.42
N ASP A 289 -27.60 -32.33 -4.35
CA ASP A 289 -28.75 -32.45 -3.45
C ASP A 289 -29.61 -33.68 -3.78
N MET A 290 -29.82 -33.96 -5.08
CA MET A 290 -30.51 -35.17 -5.54
C MET A 290 -29.76 -36.44 -5.12
N ALA A 291 -28.45 -36.49 -5.29
CA ALA A 291 -27.63 -37.64 -4.91
C ALA A 291 -27.69 -37.88 -3.39
N ILE A 292 -27.57 -36.84 -2.58
CA ILE A 292 -27.68 -36.94 -1.11
C ILE A 292 -29.07 -37.41 -0.69
N ALA A 293 -30.14 -36.92 -1.33
CA ALA A 293 -31.49 -37.38 -1.06
C ALA A 293 -31.66 -38.89 -1.35
N MET A 294 -31.14 -39.36 -2.49
CA MET A 294 -31.18 -40.78 -2.86
C MET A 294 -30.36 -41.65 -1.90
N ILE A 295 -29.17 -41.18 -1.49
CA ILE A 295 -28.34 -41.89 -0.50
C ILE A 295 -29.10 -42.04 0.82
N ARG A 296 -29.71 -40.96 1.33
CA ARG A 296 -30.50 -41.00 2.57
C ARG A 296 -31.69 -41.95 2.48
N GLU A 297 -32.36 -42.01 1.32
CA GLU A 297 -33.45 -42.96 1.12
C GLU A 297 -32.96 -44.41 1.15
N VAL A 298 -31.82 -44.69 0.52
CA VAL A 298 -31.19 -46.01 0.52
C VAL A 298 -30.74 -46.39 1.94
N GLU A 299 -30.11 -45.47 2.68
CA GLU A 299 -29.73 -45.66 4.08
C GLU A 299 -30.94 -46.01 4.95
N ALA A 300 -32.03 -45.24 4.86
CA ALA A 300 -33.25 -45.51 5.61
C ALA A 300 -33.85 -46.87 5.28
N ARG A 301 -33.81 -47.28 4.01
CA ARG A 301 -34.29 -48.60 3.56
C ARG A 301 -33.40 -49.73 4.09
N LEU A 302 -32.08 -49.55 4.07
CA LEU A 302 -31.13 -50.50 4.61
C LEU A 302 -31.29 -50.66 6.12
N GLU A 303 -31.40 -49.56 6.87
CA GLU A 303 -31.67 -49.61 8.31
C GLU A 303 -32.98 -50.32 8.65
N ALA A 304 -34.05 -50.04 7.90
CA ALA A 304 -35.32 -50.72 8.08
C ALA A 304 -35.18 -52.24 7.86
N ARG A 305 -34.36 -52.65 6.88
CA ARG A 305 -34.08 -54.06 6.62
C ARG A 305 -33.22 -54.68 7.71
N ILE A 306 -32.21 -53.99 8.21
CA ILE A 306 -31.38 -54.40 9.34
C ILE A 306 -32.25 -54.64 10.57
N ARG A 307 -33.07 -53.66 10.96
CA ARG A 307 -34.02 -53.79 12.09
C ARG A 307 -34.97 -54.98 11.92
N SER A 308 -35.47 -55.21 10.70
CA SER A 308 -36.32 -56.36 10.41
C SER A 308 -35.56 -57.68 10.57
N LEU A 309 -34.31 -57.77 10.11
CA LEU A 309 -33.47 -58.97 10.25
C LEU A 309 -33.09 -59.22 11.72
N GLU A 310 -32.68 -58.20 12.46
CA GLU A 310 -32.39 -58.29 13.90
C GLU A 310 -33.60 -58.81 14.68
N SER A 311 -34.80 -58.29 14.41
CA SER A 311 -36.02 -58.77 15.06
C SER A 311 -36.34 -60.25 14.73
N LYS A 312 -35.98 -60.72 13.53
CA LYS A 312 -36.12 -62.13 13.14
C LYS A 312 -35.09 -63.01 13.84
N ILE A 313 -33.85 -62.56 13.95
CA ILE A 313 -32.79 -63.27 14.68
C ILE A 313 -33.19 -63.45 16.14
N ILE A 314 -33.61 -62.38 16.81
CA ILE A 314 -34.08 -62.43 18.21
C ILE A 314 -35.23 -63.45 18.38
N ARG A 315 -36.17 -63.51 17.44
CA ARG A 315 -37.27 -64.49 17.43
C ARG A 315 -36.82 -65.93 17.19
N LEU A 316 -35.71 -66.14 16.49
CA LEU A 316 -35.14 -67.46 16.24
C LEU A 316 -34.33 -67.93 17.44
N GLU A 317 -33.53 -67.04 18.04
CA GLU A 317 -32.76 -67.30 19.26
C GLU A 317 -33.68 -67.65 20.44
N SER A 318 -34.83 -66.98 20.58
CA SER A 318 -35.82 -67.32 21.62
C SER A 318 -36.55 -68.65 21.38
N LYS A 319 -36.40 -69.27 20.20
CA LYS A 319 -36.95 -70.58 19.85
C LYS A 319 -35.93 -71.72 19.94
N ILE A 320 -34.66 -71.45 20.23
CA ILE A 320 -33.67 -72.49 20.50
C ILE A 320 -33.75 -72.83 21.99
N PRO A 321 -34.27 -74.01 22.38
CA PRO A 321 -34.21 -74.42 23.77
C PRO A 321 -32.76 -74.66 24.14
N ILE A 322 -32.25 -73.87 25.09
CA ILE A 322 -30.97 -74.14 25.76
C ILE A 322 -31.11 -75.51 26.45
N THR A 323 -30.65 -76.56 25.78
CA THR A 323 -30.39 -77.87 26.39
C THR A 323 -28.88 -78.03 26.46
N PHE A 324 -28.28 -77.28 27.37
CA PHE A 324 -26.97 -77.64 27.94
C PHE A 324 -27.19 -78.82 28.89
N THR A 325 -26.62 -79.96 28.48
CA THR A 325 -26.01 -81.03 29.29
C THR A 325 -26.57 -81.33 30.70
N LYS A 326 -27.01 -82.58 30.86
CA LYS A 326 -26.26 -83.53 31.70
C LYS A 326 -26.02 -84.82 30.90
#